data_AF-A0A6J0J7V7-F1
#
_entry.id   AF-A0A6J0J7V7-F1
#
_cell.length_a   1.000
_cell.length_b   1.000
_cell.length_c   1.000
_cell.angle_alpha   90.00
_cell.angle_beta   90.00
_cell.angle_gamma   90.00
#
_symmetry.space_group_name_H-M   'P 1'
#
loop_
_entity.id
_entity.type
_entity.pdbx_description
1 polymer ?
#
loop_
_entity_poly.entity_id
_entity_poly.type
_entity_poly.pdbx_seq_one_letter_code
_entity_poly.pdbx_strand_id
1 'polypeptide(L)'
;MRNNNKIYTHLVINDSFLQKWEARGFFGLKEYAEHVDDRDLAGKISIVEKYRERIPELVQRIERSHVSQESLADYLIGTVHQAKGLEFDTVLVADDFVKAPCGSDASQRRTNLAIGAIPEDEWNLLYVAVTRAKKCLLLSKSLEHLLALAGEQFLRVELMSEAAKAGASRTCCMSRCTNMLDPSSRLVVRKLPLTHSNGSRDPGGFLCQPCTRQRFGSLAPLTSFPALQEQPCQL
;
A
#
# COMPACT_ATOMS: atom_id res chain seq x y z
N MET A 1 -43.72 7.18 -8.75
CA MET A 1 -43.48 8.63 -8.86
C MET A 1 -42.48 9.03 -7.79
N ARG A 2 -41.19 9.13 -8.12
CA ARG A 2 -40.16 9.59 -7.18
C ARG A 2 -40.10 11.11 -7.26
N ASN A 3 -40.55 11.76 -6.20
CA ASN A 3 -40.53 13.22 -6.05
C ASN A 3 -39.07 13.66 -5.90
N ASN A 4 -38.43 14.09 -7.00
CA ASN A 4 -37.15 14.76 -7.00
C ASN A 4 -37.37 16.23 -6.60
N ASN A 5 -37.61 16.49 -5.31
CA ASN A 5 -37.46 17.83 -4.76
C ASN A 5 -35.95 18.11 -4.64
N LYS A 6 -35.34 18.64 -5.72
CA LYS A 6 -34.06 19.34 -5.61
C LYS A 6 -34.31 20.60 -4.78
N ILE A 7 -33.99 20.53 -3.50
CA ILE A 7 -33.90 21.72 -2.66
C ILE A 7 -32.71 22.52 -3.19
N TYR A 8 -32.97 23.56 -3.96
CA TYR A 8 -31.95 24.54 -4.34
C TYR A 8 -31.70 25.43 -3.12
N THR A 9 -30.81 24.98 -2.24
CA THR A 9 -30.23 25.85 -1.22
C THR A 9 -29.43 26.94 -1.94
N HIS A 10 -29.68 28.21 -1.62
CA HIS A 10 -28.89 29.33 -2.11
C HIS A 10 -27.48 29.23 -1.50
N LEU A 11 -26.55 28.62 -2.23
CA LEU A 11 -25.17 28.44 -1.78
C LEU A 11 -24.41 29.75 -1.96
N VAL A 12 -23.86 30.27 -0.87
CA VAL A 12 -23.05 31.50 -0.85
C VAL A 12 -21.61 31.12 -0.52
N ILE A 13 -20.65 31.70 -1.26
CA ILE A 13 -19.23 31.55 -0.96
C ILE A 13 -18.89 32.57 0.13
N ASN A 14 -18.66 32.11 1.36
CA ASN A 14 -18.29 32.98 2.48
C ASN A 14 -16.79 33.30 2.53
N ASP A 15 -15.97 32.45 1.92
CA ASP A 15 -14.52 32.61 1.94
C ASP A 15 -14.08 33.75 1.00
N SER A 16 -13.41 34.77 1.57
CA SER A 16 -13.02 36.00 0.86
C SER A 16 -11.96 35.77 -0.20
N PHE A 17 -11.16 34.70 -0.09
CA PHE A 17 -10.23 34.31 -1.13
C PHE A 17 -10.97 33.65 -2.29
N LEU A 18 -11.90 32.71 -2.01
CA LEU A 18 -12.70 32.03 -3.03
C LEU A 18 -13.61 32.99 -3.81
N GLN A 19 -14.16 34.01 -3.17
CA GLN A 19 -14.98 35.05 -3.82
C GLN A 19 -14.26 35.76 -4.98
N LYS A 20 -12.93 35.95 -4.89
CA LYS A 20 -12.15 36.61 -5.96
C LYS A 20 -12.22 35.87 -7.30
N TRP A 21 -12.54 34.57 -7.25
CA TRP A 21 -12.60 33.71 -8.42
C TRP A 21 -14.01 33.61 -9.00
N GLU A 22 -15.02 34.25 -8.42
CA GLU A 22 -16.42 34.17 -8.89
C GLU A 22 -16.55 34.49 -10.38
N ALA A 23 -15.87 35.55 -10.85
CA ALA A 23 -15.88 35.95 -12.26
C ALA A 23 -15.16 34.98 -13.21
N ARG A 24 -14.09 34.31 -12.76
CA ARG A 24 -13.32 33.33 -13.57
C ARG A 24 -13.76 31.87 -13.33
N GLY A 25 -14.64 31.65 -12.36
CA GLY A 25 -15.11 30.35 -11.92
C GLY A 25 -14.02 29.44 -11.38
N PHE A 26 -14.38 28.15 -11.24
CA PHE A 26 -13.50 27.08 -10.76
C PHE A 26 -12.23 26.92 -11.61
N PHE A 27 -12.31 27.18 -12.91
CA PHE A 27 -11.16 27.08 -13.82
C PHE A 27 -10.08 28.11 -13.46
N GLY A 28 -10.46 29.37 -13.19
CA GLY A 28 -9.50 30.39 -12.78
C GLY A 28 -8.81 30.06 -11.44
N LEU A 29 -9.53 29.46 -10.50
CA LEU A 29 -8.95 28.98 -9.24
C LEU A 29 -7.92 27.85 -9.47
N LYS A 30 -8.18 26.96 -10.42
CA LYS A 30 -7.25 25.89 -10.80
C LYS A 30 -5.99 26.41 -11.46
N GLU A 31 -6.12 27.30 -12.44
CA GLU A 31 -4.97 27.94 -13.08
C GLU A 31 -4.11 28.68 -12.06
N TYR A 32 -4.74 29.36 -11.09
CA TYR A 32 -4.02 30.02 -10.01
C TYR A 32 -3.20 29.03 -9.18
N ALA A 33 -3.83 27.97 -8.69
CA ALA A 33 -3.16 26.95 -7.88
C ALA A 33 -1.94 26.36 -8.60
N GLU A 34 -2.06 26.11 -9.90
CA GLU A 34 -0.96 25.63 -10.74
C GLU A 34 0.15 26.68 -10.92
N HIS A 35 -0.20 27.96 -11.12
CA HIS A 35 0.78 29.03 -11.31
C HIS A 35 1.60 29.36 -10.07
N VAL A 36 1.00 29.29 -8.88
CA VAL A 36 1.69 29.60 -7.61
C VAL A 36 2.25 28.37 -6.91
N ASP A 37 2.13 27.19 -7.53
CA ASP A 37 2.53 25.88 -6.97
C ASP A 37 1.93 25.59 -5.57
N ASP A 38 0.67 25.98 -5.35
CA ASP A 38 -0.04 25.75 -4.09
C ASP A 38 -0.57 24.31 -4.02
N ARG A 39 0.21 23.43 -3.38
CA ARG A 39 -0.09 21.99 -3.24
C ARG A 39 -1.34 21.71 -2.41
N ASP A 40 -1.60 22.52 -1.40
CA ASP A 40 -2.76 22.34 -0.52
C ASP A 40 -4.05 22.67 -1.28
N LEU A 41 -4.05 23.79 -2.00
CA LEU A 41 -5.17 24.17 -2.85
C LEU A 41 -5.37 23.18 -3.99
N ALA A 42 -4.29 22.74 -4.65
CA ALA A 42 -4.35 21.70 -5.67
C ALA A 42 -4.96 20.39 -5.13
N GLY A 43 -4.62 20.00 -3.89
CA GLY A 43 -5.23 18.86 -3.21
C GLY A 43 -6.74 19.01 -3.01
N LYS A 44 -7.19 20.18 -2.53
CA LYS A 44 -8.62 20.49 -2.37
C LYS A 44 -9.36 20.48 -3.72
N ILE A 45 -8.75 21.04 -4.77
CA ILE A 45 -9.29 21.02 -6.13
C ILE A 45 -9.44 19.58 -6.63
N SER A 46 -8.45 18.71 -6.41
CA SER A 46 -8.52 17.30 -6.78
C SER A 46 -9.67 16.57 -6.09
N ILE A 47 -9.93 16.85 -4.80
CA ILE A 47 -11.08 16.31 -4.07
C ILE A 47 -12.40 16.78 -4.72
N VAL A 48 -12.50 18.07 -5.04
CA VAL A 48 -13.69 18.63 -5.72
C VAL A 48 -13.89 18.00 -7.10
N GLU A 49 -12.85 17.86 -7.91
CA GLU A 49 -12.94 17.23 -9.23
C GLU A 49 -13.37 15.76 -9.16
N LYS A 50 -12.89 15.03 -8.15
CA LYS A 50 -13.16 13.61 -7.95
C LYS A 50 -14.56 13.32 -7.43
N TYR A 51 -15.04 14.11 -6.46
CA TYR A 51 -16.29 13.81 -5.75
C TYR A 51 -17.44 14.75 -6.10
N ARG A 52 -17.17 15.96 -6.60
CA ARG A 52 -18.13 16.91 -7.13
C ARG A 52 -19.36 17.09 -6.23
N GLU A 53 -20.57 16.93 -6.78
CA GLU A 53 -21.85 17.07 -6.08
C GLU A 53 -22.06 16.08 -4.92
N ARG A 54 -21.23 15.03 -4.82
CA ARG A 54 -21.33 14.05 -3.73
C ARG A 54 -20.64 14.51 -2.44
N ILE A 55 -19.83 15.57 -2.47
CA ILE A 55 -19.11 16.04 -1.28
C ILE A 55 -20.05 16.26 -0.08
N PRO A 56 -21.18 16.99 -0.21
CA PRO A 56 -22.08 17.20 0.93
C PRO A 56 -22.65 15.89 1.50
N GLU A 57 -23.03 14.94 0.64
CA GLU A 57 -23.51 13.62 1.06
C GLU A 57 -22.41 12.85 1.83
N LEU A 58 -21.18 12.87 1.33
CA LEU A 58 -20.04 12.19 1.95
C LEU A 58 -19.67 12.80 3.30
N VAL A 59 -19.66 14.13 3.40
CA VAL A 59 -19.42 14.85 4.67
C VAL A 59 -20.50 14.49 5.68
N GLN A 60 -21.78 14.55 5.28
CA GLN A 60 -22.89 14.20 6.17
C GLN A 60 -22.82 12.73 6.64
N ARG A 61 -22.34 11.82 5.79
CA ARG A 61 -22.13 10.43 6.20
C ARG A 61 -21.03 10.29 7.25
N ILE A 62 -19.92 11.01 7.10
CA ILE A 62 -18.83 11.03 8.09
C ILE A 62 -19.34 11.61 9.41
N GLU A 63 -20.08 12.72 9.36
CA GLU A 63 -20.68 13.36 10.54
C GLU A 63 -21.64 12.44 11.28
N ARG A 64 -22.49 11.70 10.55
CA ARG A 64 -23.42 10.73 11.16
C ARG A 64 -22.72 9.51 11.77
N SER A 65 -21.55 9.15 11.27
CA SER A 65 -20.74 8.07 11.82
C SER A 65 -19.86 8.52 12.98
N HIS A 66 -19.78 9.82 13.26
CA HIS A 66 -18.98 10.34 14.36
C HIS A 66 -19.60 9.95 15.70
N VAL A 67 -18.75 9.51 16.63
CA VAL A 67 -19.11 9.21 18.02
C VAL A 67 -18.31 10.09 18.96
N SER A 68 -18.91 10.44 20.09
CA SER A 68 -18.32 11.39 21.06
C SER A 68 -17.20 10.79 21.91
N GLN A 69 -17.09 9.46 21.97
CA GLN A 69 -16.08 8.75 22.76
C GLN A 69 -15.30 7.79 21.86
N GLU A 70 -13.97 7.84 22.00
CA GLU A 70 -13.03 6.96 21.29
C GLU A 70 -13.32 5.47 21.54
N SER A 71 -13.73 5.09 22.75
CA SER A 71 -14.07 3.70 23.09
C SER A 71 -15.29 3.14 22.36
N LEU A 72 -16.10 4.00 21.75
CA LEU A 72 -17.26 3.59 20.95
C LEU A 72 -16.96 3.59 19.45
N ALA A 73 -15.78 4.06 19.04
CA ALA A 73 -15.43 4.20 17.64
C ALA A 73 -14.86 2.87 17.11
N ASP A 74 -15.40 2.41 15.98
CA ASP A 74 -14.80 1.28 15.23
C ASP A 74 -13.44 1.67 14.62
N TYR A 75 -13.28 2.96 14.26
CA TYR A 75 -12.09 3.49 13.62
C TYR A 75 -11.73 4.87 14.17
N LEU A 76 -10.43 5.09 14.38
CA LEU A 76 -9.86 6.38 14.69
C LEU A 76 -9.14 6.90 13.44
N ILE A 77 -9.60 8.04 12.95
CA ILE A 77 -9.03 8.69 11.78
C ILE A 77 -8.30 9.94 12.26
N GLY A 78 -7.02 10.04 11.94
CA GLY A 78 -6.19 11.16 12.32
C GLY A 78 -4.96 11.26 11.45
N THR A 79 -4.23 12.35 11.65
CA THR A 79 -2.93 12.57 11.01
C THR A 79 -1.82 11.92 11.81
N VAL A 80 -0.68 11.65 11.16
CA VAL A 80 0.52 11.12 11.85
C VAL A 80 0.96 12.02 13.00
N HIS A 81 0.85 13.34 12.82
CA HIS A 81 1.18 14.32 13.85
C HIS A 81 0.34 14.12 15.12
N GLN A 82 -0.96 13.88 14.98
CA GLN A 82 -1.86 13.61 16.11
C GLN A 82 -1.56 12.26 16.77
N ALA A 83 -1.08 11.28 15.99
CA ALA A 83 -0.74 9.95 16.48
C ALA A 83 0.66 9.88 17.13
N LYS A 84 1.47 10.96 17.08
CA LYS A 84 2.84 10.96 17.61
C LYS A 84 2.83 10.70 19.12
N GLY A 85 3.59 9.68 19.55
CA GLY A 85 3.67 9.27 20.95
C GLY A 85 2.51 8.39 21.43
N LEU A 86 1.52 8.14 20.57
CA LEU A 86 0.45 7.17 20.80
C LEU A 86 0.80 5.85 20.11
N GLU A 87 0.11 4.78 20.49
CA GLU A 87 0.22 3.46 19.85
C GLU A 87 -1.14 2.78 19.81
N PHE A 88 -1.37 1.98 18.78
CA PHE A 88 -2.63 1.29 18.53
C PHE A 88 -2.38 -0.18 18.20
N ASP A 89 -3.30 -1.06 18.60
CA ASP A 89 -3.18 -2.50 18.33
C ASP A 89 -3.10 -2.78 16.82
N THR A 90 -3.93 -2.10 16.03
CA THR A 90 -3.95 -2.18 14.57
C THR A 90 -3.86 -0.79 13.97
N VAL A 91 -2.95 -0.58 13.01
CA VAL A 91 -2.83 0.68 12.27
C VAL A 91 -3.01 0.42 10.79
N LEU A 92 -3.84 1.25 10.15
CA LEU A 92 -4.02 1.30 8.72
C LEU A 92 -3.32 2.55 8.19
N VAL A 93 -2.30 2.35 7.35
CA VAL A 93 -1.57 3.46 6.71
C VAL A 93 -2.20 3.75 5.35
N ALA A 94 -2.60 5.00 5.13
CA ALA A 94 -3.14 5.45 3.84
C ALA A 94 -2.05 5.43 2.74
N ASP A 95 -2.48 5.38 1.48
CA ASP A 95 -1.58 5.26 0.32
C ASP A 95 -1.21 6.63 -0.29
N ASP A 96 -0.99 7.60 0.59
CA ASP A 96 -0.69 9.01 0.33
C ASP A 96 0.73 9.45 0.75
N PHE A 97 1.50 8.57 1.41
CA PHE A 97 2.92 8.77 1.70
C PHE A 97 3.81 8.61 0.45
N VAL A 98 5.12 8.76 0.68
CA VAL A 98 6.21 8.54 -0.27
C VAL A 98 5.95 7.36 -1.22
N LYS A 99 6.01 7.64 -2.52
CA LYS A 99 5.88 6.64 -3.58
C LYS A 99 7.23 6.41 -4.23
N ALA A 100 7.77 5.21 -4.07
CA ALA A 100 8.97 4.83 -4.79
C ALA A 100 8.65 4.75 -6.29
N PRO A 101 9.50 5.30 -7.18
CA PRO A 101 9.30 5.14 -8.61
C PRO A 101 9.43 3.66 -8.99
N CYS A 102 8.36 3.10 -9.56
CA CYS A 102 8.36 1.75 -10.11
C CYS A 102 8.91 1.80 -11.54
N GLY A 103 10.21 1.53 -11.71
CA GLY A 103 10.84 1.38 -13.01
C GLY A 103 11.37 -0.04 -13.20
N SER A 104 10.99 -0.69 -14.31
CA SER A 104 11.53 -1.99 -14.71
C SER A 104 13.03 -1.90 -15.01
N ASP A 105 13.84 -2.69 -14.28
CA ASP A 105 15.22 -3.17 -14.51
C ASP A 105 16.34 -2.22 -15.00
N ALA A 106 16.06 -1.02 -15.48
CA ALA A 106 17.03 -0.19 -16.18
C ALA A 106 17.79 0.82 -15.32
N SER A 107 17.52 0.92 -14.01
CA SER A 107 18.46 1.58 -13.08
C SER A 107 17.98 1.56 -11.64
N GLN A 108 18.44 0.59 -10.83
CA GLN A 108 18.49 0.76 -9.37
C GLN A 108 19.09 2.13 -8.99
N ARG A 109 20.04 2.65 -9.81
CA ARG A 109 20.60 3.99 -9.64
C ARG A 109 19.58 5.13 -9.76
N ARG A 110 18.62 5.12 -10.72
CA ARG A 110 17.60 6.18 -10.80
C ARG A 110 16.55 6.03 -9.71
N THR A 111 16.24 4.80 -9.29
CA THR A 111 15.37 4.55 -8.15
C THR A 111 16.00 5.10 -6.86
N ASN A 112 17.30 4.85 -6.63
CA ASN A 112 18.03 5.39 -5.49
C ASN A 112 18.14 6.92 -5.53
N LEU A 113 18.38 7.51 -6.70
CA LEU A 113 18.39 8.97 -6.87
C LEU A 113 17.03 9.61 -6.59
N ALA A 114 15.95 8.97 -7.02
CA ALA A 114 14.60 9.46 -6.75
C ALA A 114 14.17 9.27 -5.28
N ILE A 115 14.57 8.18 -4.64
CA ILE A 115 14.41 7.96 -3.19
C ILE A 115 15.17 9.05 -2.40
N GLY A 116 16.38 9.38 -2.83
CA GLY A 116 17.19 10.43 -2.19
C GLY A 116 16.69 11.85 -2.42
N ALA A 117 15.79 12.07 -3.39
CA ALA A 117 15.18 13.38 -3.65
C ALA A 117 13.97 13.67 -2.75
N ILE A 118 13.48 12.67 -2.02
CA ILE A 118 12.35 12.83 -1.10
C ILE A 118 12.84 13.49 0.19
N PRO A 119 12.16 14.54 0.68
CA PRO A 119 12.52 15.20 1.94
C PRO A 119 12.61 14.22 3.12
N GLU A 120 13.55 14.45 4.02
CA GLU A 120 13.75 13.61 5.20
C GLU A 120 12.50 13.56 6.10
N ASP A 121 11.78 14.67 6.19
CA ASP A 121 10.55 14.77 6.99
C ASP A 121 9.46 13.81 6.51
N GLU A 122 9.36 13.53 5.20
CA GLU A 122 8.42 12.55 4.66
C GLU A 122 8.77 11.12 5.08
N TRP A 123 10.06 10.79 5.12
CA TRP A 123 10.53 9.50 5.62
C TRP A 123 10.26 9.36 7.12
N ASN A 124 10.51 10.44 7.88
CA ASN A 124 10.23 10.48 9.31
C ASN A 124 8.74 10.31 9.60
N LEU A 125 7.86 10.96 8.83
CA LEU A 125 6.41 10.80 8.97
C LEU A 125 5.97 9.37 8.66
N LEU A 126 6.46 8.77 7.58
CA LEU A 126 6.17 7.36 7.27
C LEU A 126 6.67 6.43 8.38
N TYR A 127 7.89 6.65 8.89
CA TYR A 127 8.45 5.88 10.00
C TYR A 127 7.58 6.00 11.27
N VAL A 128 7.15 7.21 11.63
CA VAL A 128 6.24 7.41 12.76
C VAL A 128 4.95 6.65 12.52
N ALA A 129 4.33 6.77 11.34
CA ALA A 129 3.07 6.10 11.00
C ALA A 129 3.15 4.57 11.15
N VAL A 130 4.17 3.93 10.57
CA VAL A 130 4.31 2.46 10.59
C VAL A 130 4.66 1.92 11.97
N THR A 131 5.34 2.71 12.81
CA THR A 131 5.71 2.32 14.17
C THR A 131 4.61 2.58 15.21
N ARG A 132 3.45 3.13 14.82
CA ARG A 132 2.30 3.25 15.74
C ARG A 132 1.61 1.91 16.00
N ALA A 133 1.86 0.89 15.17
CA ALA A 133 1.22 -0.42 15.26
C ALA A 133 1.89 -1.31 16.31
N LYS A 134 1.12 -1.83 17.27
CA LYS A 134 1.61 -2.78 18.29
C LYS A 134 1.53 -4.23 17.84
N LYS A 135 0.46 -4.59 17.13
CA LYS A 135 0.17 -5.99 16.74
C LYS A 135 0.03 -6.16 15.24
N CYS A 136 -0.69 -5.26 14.56
CA CYS A 136 -0.98 -5.39 13.14
C CYS A 136 -0.81 -4.07 12.38
N LEU A 137 -0.06 -4.11 11.29
CA LEU A 137 0.08 -3.00 10.35
C LEU A 137 -0.56 -3.40 9.02
N LEU A 138 -1.57 -2.67 8.58
CA LEU A 138 -2.14 -2.82 7.24
C LEU A 138 -1.37 -1.92 6.27
N LEU A 139 -0.59 -2.57 5.42
CA LEU A 139 0.33 -1.91 4.49
C LEU A 139 -0.44 -1.21 3.36
N SER A 140 -0.01 0.01 3.02
CA SER A 140 -0.37 0.59 1.73
C SER A 140 0.44 -0.07 0.60
N LYS A 141 -0.04 0.03 -0.64
CA LYS A 141 0.70 -0.52 -1.79
C LYS A 141 2.06 0.16 -1.96
N SER A 142 2.13 1.46 -1.72
CA SER A 142 3.39 2.20 -1.78
C SER A 142 4.39 1.70 -0.73
N LEU A 143 3.93 1.39 0.48
CA LEU A 143 4.76 0.83 1.53
C LEU A 143 5.23 -0.61 1.22
N GLU A 144 4.37 -1.47 0.68
CA GLU A 144 4.77 -2.81 0.22
C GLU A 144 5.88 -2.70 -0.85
N HIS A 145 5.72 -1.81 -1.84
CA HIS A 145 6.74 -1.60 -2.87
C HIS A 145 8.06 -1.08 -2.29
N LEU A 146 8.02 -0.17 -1.31
CA LEU A 146 9.21 0.32 -0.62
C LEU A 146 9.95 -0.81 0.10
N LEU A 147 9.22 -1.67 0.82
CA LEU A 147 9.79 -2.84 1.49
C LEU A 147 10.39 -3.83 0.46
N ALA A 148 9.72 -4.06 -0.65
CA ALA A 148 10.23 -4.89 -1.74
C ALA A 148 11.54 -4.35 -2.34
N LEU A 149 11.69 -3.03 -2.46
CA LEU A 149 12.94 -2.39 -2.88
C LEU A 149 14.05 -2.54 -1.84
N ALA A 150 13.70 -2.54 -0.55
CA ALA A 150 14.62 -2.82 0.55
C ALA A 150 14.98 -4.32 0.68
N GLY A 151 14.39 -5.19 -0.16
CA GLY A 151 14.64 -6.63 -0.20
C GLY A 151 13.65 -7.46 0.61
N GLU A 152 12.69 -6.84 1.30
CA GLU A 152 11.64 -7.55 2.03
C GLU A 152 10.53 -8.00 1.07
N GLN A 153 10.37 -9.31 0.89
CA GLN A 153 9.44 -9.89 -0.08
C GLN A 153 8.34 -10.75 0.55
N PHE A 154 8.24 -10.74 1.88
CA PHE A 154 7.29 -11.52 2.68
C PHE A 154 7.33 -13.01 2.33
N LEU A 155 8.54 -13.53 2.15
CA LEU A 155 8.80 -14.93 1.83
C LEU A 155 9.19 -15.70 3.08
N ARG A 156 8.68 -16.91 3.22
CA ARG A 156 9.09 -17.88 4.25
C ARG A 156 9.43 -19.21 3.62
N VAL A 157 10.33 -19.95 4.26
CA VAL A 157 10.65 -21.33 3.90
C VAL A 157 9.83 -22.24 4.80
N GLU A 158 9.11 -23.18 4.21
CA GLU A 158 8.30 -24.19 4.90
C GLU A 158 8.69 -25.60 4.44
N LEU A 159 8.38 -26.60 5.26
CA LEU A 159 8.52 -28.00 4.85
C LEU A 159 7.42 -28.36 3.84
N MET A 160 7.79 -29.06 2.77
CA MET A 160 6.84 -29.51 1.76
C MET A 160 5.76 -30.44 2.32
N SER A 161 6.06 -31.20 3.38
CA SER A 161 5.10 -32.03 4.09
C SER A 161 4.03 -31.22 4.84
N GLU A 162 4.38 -30.05 5.36
CA GLU A 162 3.44 -29.14 6.04
C GLU A 162 2.60 -28.37 5.02
N ALA A 163 3.23 -27.88 3.95
CA ALA A 163 2.55 -27.23 2.83
C ALA A 163 1.48 -28.17 2.20
N ALA A 164 1.82 -29.45 2.01
CA ALA A 164 0.89 -30.44 1.48
C ALA A 164 -0.35 -30.64 2.38
N LYS A 165 -0.19 -30.63 3.71
CA LYS A 165 -1.30 -30.72 4.67
C LYS A 165 -2.21 -29.48 4.63
N ALA A 166 -1.65 -28.32 4.32
CA ALA A 166 -2.38 -27.06 4.19
C ALA A 166 -3.16 -26.92 2.87
N GLY A 167 -3.23 -27.97 2.04
CA GLY A 167 -3.95 -27.94 0.76
C GLY A 167 -3.25 -27.10 -0.31
N ALA A 168 -1.92 -26.99 -0.25
CA ALA A 168 -1.13 -26.20 -1.19
C ALA A 168 -1.45 -26.50 -2.66
N SER A 169 -1.73 -25.46 -3.44
CA SER A 169 -1.73 -25.57 -4.90
C SER A 169 -0.35 -26.02 -5.37
N ARG A 170 -0.30 -26.98 -6.29
CA ARG A 170 0.96 -27.44 -6.93
C ARG A 170 1.50 -26.45 -7.96
N THR A 171 0.82 -25.33 -8.19
CA THR A 171 1.24 -24.29 -9.13
C THR A 171 1.94 -23.15 -8.40
N CYS A 172 2.90 -22.53 -9.08
CA CYS A 172 3.55 -21.32 -8.60
C CYS A 172 2.54 -20.17 -8.45
N CYS A 173 2.60 -19.43 -7.33
CA CYS A 173 1.70 -18.30 -7.07
C CYS A 173 2.05 -17.00 -7.80
N MET A 174 3.21 -16.96 -8.46
CA MET A 174 3.68 -15.75 -9.12
C MET A 174 2.85 -15.43 -10.37
N SER A 175 2.48 -14.16 -10.53
CA SER A 175 1.79 -13.68 -11.72
C SER A 175 2.56 -14.03 -12.99
N ARG A 176 1.91 -14.69 -13.95
CA ARG A 176 2.48 -15.13 -15.24
C ARG A 176 3.49 -16.28 -15.15
N CYS A 177 3.59 -16.98 -14.02
CA CYS A 177 4.34 -18.23 -13.92
C CYS A 177 3.39 -19.42 -14.04
N THR A 178 3.70 -20.37 -14.92
CA THR A 178 2.94 -21.62 -15.11
C THR A 178 3.67 -22.84 -14.56
N ASN A 179 4.84 -22.65 -13.93
CA ASN A 179 5.64 -23.74 -13.41
C ASN A 179 4.94 -24.42 -12.22
N MET A 180 5.18 -25.72 -12.09
CA MET A 180 4.75 -26.49 -10.94
C MET A 180 5.81 -26.52 -9.85
N LEU A 181 5.36 -26.79 -8.63
CA LEU A 181 6.24 -27.11 -7.50
C LEU A 181 6.80 -28.52 -7.69
N ASP A 182 8.09 -28.68 -7.37
CA ASP A 182 8.74 -29.98 -7.39
C ASP A 182 8.36 -30.77 -6.13
N PRO A 183 7.60 -31.88 -6.25
CA PRO A 183 7.16 -32.67 -5.09
C PRO A 183 8.31 -33.44 -4.43
N SER A 184 9.47 -33.57 -5.08
CA SER A 184 10.66 -34.22 -4.51
C SER A 184 11.46 -33.30 -3.58
N SER A 185 11.25 -31.98 -3.68
CA SER A 185 11.85 -31.02 -2.77
C SER A 185 11.31 -31.21 -1.36
N ARG A 186 12.18 -31.10 -0.34
CA ARG A 186 11.76 -31.12 1.07
C ARG A 186 11.36 -29.74 1.57
N LEU A 187 11.86 -28.68 0.95
CA LEU A 187 11.56 -27.29 1.30
C LEU A 187 10.81 -26.61 0.16
N VAL A 188 9.96 -25.67 0.53
CA VAL A 188 9.26 -24.80 -0.42
C VAL A 188 9.23 -23.40 0.12
N VAL A 189 9.28 -22.45 -0.80
CA VAL A 189 9.13 -21.04 -0.48
C VAL A 189 7.67 -20.66 -0.59
N ARG A 190 7.16 -20.02 0.45
CA ARG A 190 5.82 -19.46 0.49
C ARG A 190 5.89 -17.94 0.54
N LYS A 191 5.18 -17.27 -0.36
CA LYS A 191 4.79 -15.88 -0.21
C LYS A 191 3.63 -15.80 0.76
N LEU A 192 3.81 -15.03 1.82
CA LEU A 192 2.77 -14.80 2.81
C LEU A 192 1.61 -13.99 2.19
N PRO A 193 0.36 -14.29 2.57
CA PRO A 193 -0.77 -13.47 2.17
C PRO A 193 -0.66 -12.08 2.81
N LEU A 194 -0.98 -11.05 2.04
CA LEU A 194 -0.99 -9.66 2.48
C LEU A 194 -2.37 -9.04 2.26
N THR A 195 -2.84 -8.29 3.24
CA THR A 195 -4.04 -7.46 3.12
C THR A 195 -3.62 -6.00 3.16
N HIS A 196 -3.97 -5.27 2.11
CA HIS A 196 -3.61 -3.87 1.98
C HIS A 196 -4.64 -2.97 2.66
N SER A 197 -4.24 -1.74 2.95
CA SER A 197 -5.08 -0.71 3.55
C SER A 197 -6.34 -0.37 2.73
N ASN A 198 -6.30 -0.55 1.40
CA ASN A 198 -7.46 -0.36 0.53
C ASN A 198 -8.38 -1.59 0.42
N GLY A 199 -8.13 -2.64 1.20
CA GLY A 199 -8.89 -3.89 1.18
C GLY A 199 -8.51 -4.88 0.08
N SER A 200 -7.62 -4.51 -0.85
CA SER A 200 -7.08 -5.46 -1.82
C SER A 200 -6.22 -6.51 -1.12
N ARG A 201 -6.23 -7.74 -1.63
CA ARG A 201 -5.49 -8.87 -1.03
C ARG A 201 -4.54 -9.49 -2.04
N ASP A 202 -3.32 -9.72 -1.60
CA ASP A 202 -2.44 -10.70 -2.20
C ASP A 202 -2.65 -12.03 -1.45
N PRO A 203 -3.23 -13.06 -2.08
CA PRO A 203 -3.44 -14.35 -1.43
C PRO A 203 -2.14 -15.09 -1.09
N GLY A 204 -1.00 -14.64 -1.61
CA GLY A 204 0.27 -15.34 -1.50
C GLY A 204 0.21 -16.72 -2.15
N GLY A 205 1.03 -17.63 -1.65
CA GLY A 205 1.09 -19.01 -2.11
C GLY A 205 2.53 -19.50 -2.25
N PHE A 206 2.73 -20.60 -2.96
CA PHE A 206 4.04 -21.26 -3.03
C PHE A 206 4.77 -20.93 -4.33
N LEU A 207 6.10 -20.86 -4.26
CA LEU A 207 6.96 -20.50 -5.38
C LEU A 207 7.66 -21.75 -5.92
N CYS A 208 7.73 -21.86 -7.25
CA CYS A 208 8.57 -22.84 -7.91
C CYS A 208 10.07 -22.49 -7.75
N GLN A 209 10.94 -23.47 -7.96
CA GLN A 209 12.40 -23.31 -7.85
C GLN A 209 12.96 -22.13 -8.68
N PRO A 210 12.57 -21.92 -9.96
CA PRO A 210 12.98 -20.72 -10.71
C PRO A 210 12.58 -19.39 -10.06
N CYS A 211 11.32 -19.26 -9.62
CA CYS A 211 10.84 -18.03 -8.97
C CYS A 211 11.52 -17.81 -7.61
N THR A 212 11.75 -18.88 -6.86
CA THR A 212 12.54 -18.86 -5.63
C THR A 212 13.94 -18.32 -5.89
N ARG A 213 14.64 -18.82 -6.92
CA ARG A 213 15.98 -18.33 -7.30
C ARG A 213 15.98 -16.85 -7.65
N GLN A 214 14.97 -16.39 -8.37
CA GLN A 214 14.85 -14.98 -8.74
C GLN A 214 14.64 -14.05 -7.53
N ARG A 215 13.95 -14.52 -6.48
CA ARG A 215 13.60 -13.68 -5.31
C ARG A 215 14.56 -13.82 -4.13
N PHE A 216 14.99 -15.03 -3.80
CA PHE A 216 15.96 -15.27 -2.72
C PHE A 216 17.41 -14.96 -3.14
N GLY A 217 17.68 -14.82 -4.44
CA GLY A 217 19.00 -14.52 -4.95
C GLY A 217 20.04 -15.54 -4.45
N SER A 218 21.05 -15.04 -3.73
CA SER A 218 22.15 -15.85 -3.19
C SER A 218 21.73 -16.88 -2.14
N LEU A 219 20.57 -16.71 -1.51
CA LEU A 219 20.05 -17.64 -0.50
C LEU A 219 19.23 -18.79 -1.11
N ALA A 220 18.91 -18.73 -2.40
CA ALA A 220 18.10 -19.76 -3.05
C ALA A 220 18.67 -21.19 -2.92
N PRO A 221 19.99 -21.43 -2.93
CA PRO A 221 20.54 -22.78 -2.71
C PRO A 221 20.12 -23.40 -1.38
N LEU A 222 19.86 -22.59 -0.33
CA LEU A 222 19.41 -23.07 0.98
C LEU A 222 18.01 -23.69 0.96
N THR A 223 17.24 -23.41 -0.10
CA THR A 223 15.88 -23.94 -0.28
C THR A 223 15.85 -25.25 -1.09
N SER A 224 17.02 -25.71 -1.53
CA SER A 224 17.20 -26.96 -2.28
C SER A 224 18.20 -27.86 -1.57
N PHE A 225 17.94 -29.16 -1.55
CA PHE A 225 18.95 -30.11 -1.08
C PHE A 225 19.94 -30.35 -2.22
N PRO A 226 21.27 -30.24 -1.98
CA PRO A 226 22.24 -30.66 -2.97
C PRO A 226 22.00 -32.14 -3.29
N ALA A 227 22.09 -32.49 -4.57
CA ALA A 227 22.07 -33.89 -4.98
C ALA A 227 23.24 -34.60 -4.29
N LEU A 228 22.97 -35.74 -3.64
CA LEU A 228 24.02 -36.60 -3.11
C LEU A 228 24.86 -37.08 -4.30
N GLN A 229 26.12 -36.64 -4.38
CA GLN A 229 27.09 -37.22 -5.29
C GLN A 229 27.63 -38.49 -4.63
N GLU A 230 27.14 -39.65 -5.06
CA GLU A 230 27.81 -40.91 -4.79
C GLU A 230 29.08 -40.95 -5.67
N GLN A 231 30.23 -40.66 -5.07
CA GLN A 231 31.51 -40.99 -5.69
C GLN A 231 31.77 -42.49 -5.46
N PRO A 232 31.96 -43.31 -6.51
CA PRO A 232 32.36 -44.68 -6.31
C PRO A 232 33.70 -44.72 -5.58
N CYS A 233 33.74 -45.36 -4.40
CA CYS A 233 35.01 -45.73 -3.78
C CYS A 233 35.75 -46.66 -4.75
N GLN A 234 36.86 -46.20 -5.31
CA GLN A 234 37.80 -47.08 -5.99
C GLN A 234 38.40 -48.00 -4.92
N LEU A 235 38.04 -49.29 -4.98
CA LEU A 235 38.69 -50.36 -4.23
C LEU A 235 40.07 -50.66 -4.80
#